data_AF-A0A3A8FBC6-F1
#
_entry.id   AF-A0A3A8FBC6-F1
#
_cell.length_a   1.000
_cell.length_b   1.000
_cell.length_c   1.000
_cell.angle_alpha   90.00
_cell.angle_beta   90.00
_cell.angle_gamma   90.00
#
_symmetry.space_group_name_H-M   'P 1'
#
loop_
_entity.id
_entity.type
_entity.pdbx_description
1 polymer ?
#
loop_
_entity_poly.entity_id
_entity_poly.type
_entity_poly.pdbx_seq_one_letter_code
_entity_poly.pdbx_strand_id
1 'polypeptide(L)'
;MITNHFSTSSDSTLSTTARMQGIRKHFKDSANQHEFYIANALNTVNLDQSFASFQRLDQLFTAFKKQVGSLDIQHDAETSQLNTLMLLASHLGQFLAERSTYAEQWLNREELKRTLSESEMSLPQSYLYDYALVLAHKIVFPLLVVHQYFQQAEIPLHFSQHVEIELLNHMVLTGESRQKIAEEMHALQKMYQNQYPLPSGSPYLKLVEISNLDYSLKSLERLDELMREMRQNYIISAEKFLTEENNYYFILFLSGYLGRVIAQHAGTSLRWLNPVQASQMLGQDIQAQLPTARIAHIHNRVFFTTGHVCDFLFAPIIQTSSTKYAQQIINDILKTRNPMYIAKTSLDDLHKGSPYHDALHQAGVLIAYIFQFIHGVMPRTDPDDNMIPTSFPPGHTFIKHMGGPDEALNQLEQNPNKHPFNVLAYEMYACLPHIRTDAFAIHIRQYGAHAMNLQLIIPYFSVFDYRGFSIFQPYLNACDAITDSAMPQILSAMQALFDGINNFETSLPAERKVWANHYQPHLNPYPQGFAQN
;
A
#
# COMPACT_ATOMS: atom_id res chain seq x y z
N MET A 1 -15.06 46.58 3.32
CA MET A 1 -16.19 45.64 3.48
C MET A 1 -16.42 45.01 2.12
N ILE A 2 -15.86 43.84 1.91
CA ILE A 2 -15.91 43.13 0.62
C ILE A 2 -16.65 41.82 0.90
N THR A 3 -17.78 41.64 0.22
CA THR A 3 -18.61 40.44 0.26
C THR A 3 -17.91 39.33 -0.51
N ASN A 4 -17.23 38.43 0.20
CA ASN A 4 -17.11 37.05 -0.23
C ASN A 4 -18.54 36.49 -0.35
N HIS A 5 -18.93 35.80 -1.41
CA HIS A 5 -20.26 35.18 -1.47
C HIS A 5 -20.46 34.05 -0.44
N PHE A 6 -19.38 33.62 0.25
CA PHE A 6 -19.39 32.83 1.50
C PHE A 6 -19.23 33.68 2.79
N SER A 7 -19.61 34.96 2.72
CA SER A 7 -19.70 35.92 3.84
C SER A 7 -21.07 36.60 3.89
N THR A 8 -22.08 36.05 3.20
CA THR A 8 -23.47 36.39 3.49
C THR A 8 -23.76 35.96 4.93
N SER A 9 -24.47 36.82 5.67
CA SER A 9 -24.85 36.67 7.08
C SER A 9 -25.65 35.39 7.43
N SER A 10 -25.88 34.51 6.44
CA SER A 10 -26.43 33.16 6.60
C SER A 10 -25.37 32.09 6.90
N ASP A 11 -24.08 32.32 6.61
CA ASP A 11 -23.00 31.31 6.73
C ASP A 11 -22.22 31.37 8.04
N SER A 12 -22.46 32.36 8.91
CA SER A 12 -21.75 32.50 10.20
C SER A 12 -22.12 31.43 11.23
N THR A 13 -22.97 30.47 10.87
CA THR A 13 -23.44 29.35 11.72
C THR A 13 -22.94 27.98 11.25
N LEU A 14 -22.31 27.89 10.07
CA LEU A 14 -21.76 26.63 9.55
C LEU A 14 -20.38 26.37 10.15
N SER A 15 -20.14 25.12 10.57
CA SER A 15 -18.80 24.72 11.01
C SER A 15 -17.79 24.85 9.87
N THR A 16 -16.51 25.07 10.22
CA THR A 16 -15.44 25.17 9.22
C THR A 16 -15.39 23.94 8.30
N THR A 17 -15.62 22.74 8.85
CA THR A 17 -15.77 21.50 8.07
C THR A 17 -16.91 21.59 7.06
N ALA A 18 -18.10 22.05 7.48
CA ALA A 18 -19.25 22.16 6.59
C ALA A 18 -19.00 23.15 5.44
N ARG A 19 -18.26 24.24 5.69
CA ARG A 19 -17.82 25.19 4.66
C ARG A 19 -16.91 24.53 3.63
N MET A 20 -15.91 23.77 4.08
CA MET A 20 -14.99 23.07 3.17
C MET A 20 -15.72 21.98 2.36
N GLN A 21 -16.65 21.24 2.97
CA GLN A 21 -17.51 20.31 2.25
C GLN A 21 -18.45 21.03 1.26
N GLY A 22 -18.93 22.21 1.64
CA GLY A 22 -19.81 23.07 0.86
C GLY A 22 -19.16 23.52 -0.46
N ILE A 23 -17.90 23.99 -0.44
CA ILE A 23 -17.23 24.46 -1.67
C ILE A 23 -17.11 23.35 -2.73
N ARG A 24 -16.92 22.08 -2.31
CA ARG A 24 -16.87 20.94 -3.24
C ARG A 24 -18.24 20.64 -3.85
N LYS A 25 -19.31 20.70 -3.06
CA LYS A 25 -20.69 20.54 -3.55
C LYS A 25 -21.07 21.68 -4.50
N HIS A 26 -20.66 22.91 -4.16
CA HIS A 26 -20.91 24.11 -4.96
C HIS A 26 -20.31 23.99 -6.37
N PHE A 27 -19.05 23.55 -6.49
CA PHE A 27 -18.40 23.35 -7.79
C PHE A 27 -19.03 22.26 -8.66
N LYS A 28 -19.61 21.21 -8.04
CA LYS A 28 -20.31 20.14 -8.76
C LYS A 28 -21.59 20.62 -9.46
N ASP A 29 -22.18 21.71 -8.99
CA ASP A 29 -23.28 22.35 -9.68
C ASP A 29 -22.75 23.21 -10.83
N SER A 30 -23.07 22.79 -12.06
CA SER A 30 -22.70 23.50 -13.29
C SER A 30 -23.11 24.98 -13.30
N ALA A 31 -24.18 25.36 -12.60
CA ALA A 31 -24.63 26.74 -12.52
C ALA A 31 -23.61 27.64 -11.79
N ASN A 32 -22.84 27.09 -10.86
CA ASN A 32 -21.95 27.84 -9.98
C ASN A 32 -20.48 27.84 -10.46
N GLN A 33 -20.17 27.06 -11.51
CA GLN A 33 -18.78 26.89 -11.97
C GLN A 33 -18.14 28.19 -12.49
N HIS A 34 -18.94 29.17 -12.92
CA HIS A 34 -18.45 30.49 -13.33
C HIS A 34 -17.81 31.29 -12.17
N GLU A 35 -18.06 30.90 -10.92
CA GLU A 35 -17.46 31.48 -9.72
C GLU A 35 -16.07 30.92 -9.39
N PHE A 36 -15.55 30.00 -10.21
CA PHE A 36 -14.25 29.38 -10.01
C PHE A 36 -13.33 29.74 -11.18
N TYR A 37 -12.15 30.25 -10.85
CA TYR A 37 -11.09 30.44 -11.82
C TYR A 37 -10.73 29.10 -12.48
N ILE A 38 -10.41 29.11 -13.78
CA ILE A 38 -10.05 27.93 -14.57
C ILE A 38 -11.00 26.72 -14.46
N ALA A 39 -12.30 26.94 -14.18
CA ALA A 39 -13.30 25.88 -13.98
C ALA A 39 -13.32 24.80 -15.08
N ASN A 40 -13.19 25.21 -16.34
CA ASN A 40 -13.13 24.28 -17.47
C ASN A 40 -11.96 23.30 -17.36
N ALA A 41 -10.78 23.77 -16.93
CA ALA A 41 -9.62 22.91 -16.71
C ALA A 41 -9.86 21.96 -15.53
N LEU A 42 -10.47 22.45 -14.44
CA LEU A 42 -10.82 21.63 -13.28
C LEU A 42 -11.83 20.51 -13.63
N ASN A 43 -12.78 20.76 -14.53
CA ASN A 43 -13.67 19.72 -15.05
C ASN A 43 -12.91 18.62 -15.80
N THR A 44 -11.85 18.95 -16.55
CA THR A 44 -11.01 17.94 -17.24
C THR A 44 -10.16 17.11 -16.27
N VAL A 45 -9.81 17.68 -15.11
CA VAL A 45 -9.13 16.96 -14.05
C VAL A 45 -10.04 15.90 -13.44
N ASN A 46 -11.36 16.09 -13.45
CA ASN A 46 -12.32 15.22 -12.75
C ASN A 46 -11.85 14.96 -11.30
N LEU A 47 -12.17 15.90 -10.40
CA LEU A 47 -11.84 15.86 -8.97
C LEU A 47 -12.64 14.75 -8.25
N ASP A 48 -12.36 13.51 -8.62
CA ASP A 48 -12.82 12.29 -8.00
C ASP A 48 -11.92 11.94 -6.80
N GLN A 49 -12.40 11.09 -5.88
CA GLN A 49 -11.63 10.66 -4.71
C GLN A 49 -10.57 9.60 -5.05
N SER A 50 -10.02 9.59 -6.26
CA SER A 50 -8.92 8.72 -6.68
C SER A 50 -7.58 9.47 -6.65
N PHE A 51 -6.49 8.74 -6.43
CA PHE A 51 -5.15 9.30 -6.54
C PHE A 51 -4.82 9.76 -7.97
N ALA A 52 -5.47 9.18 -8.99
CA ALA A 52 -5.31 9.62 -10.37
C ALA A 52 -5.81 11.06 -10.60
N SER A 53 -6.75 11.58 -9.79
CA SER A 53 -7.13 12.99 -9.84
C SER A 53 -5.96 13.92 -9.51
N PHE A 54 -5.10 13.53 -8.57
CA PHE A 54 -3.91 14.30 -8.19
C PHE A 54 -2.83 14.26 -9.27
N GLN A 55 -2.66 13.12 -9.95
CA GLN A 55 -1.79 13.02 -11.12
C GLN A 55 -2.28 13.91 -12.28
N ARG A 56 -3.61 14.04 -12.46
CA ARG A 56 -4.20 14.98 -13.42
C ARG A 56 -4.03 16.44 -12.96
N LEU A 57 -4.03 16.71 -11.65
CA LEU A 57 -3.67 18.02 -11.12
C LEU A 57 -2.22 18.39 -11.42
N ASP A 58 -1.28 17.44 -11.40
CA ASP A 58 0.11 17.71 -11.81
C ASP A 58 0.19 18.22 -13.25
N GLN A 59 -0.59 17.61 -14.14
CA GLN A 59 -0.71 18.02 -15.54
C GLN A 59 -1.33 19.42 -15.63
N LEU A 60 -2.38 19.69 -14.85
CA LEU A 60 -3.01 21.01 -14.77
C LEU A 60 -2.01 22.06 -14.32
N PHE A 61 -1.27 21.84 -13.23
CA PHE A 61 -0.28 22.80 -12.72
C PHE A 61 0.86 23.02 -13.72
N THR A 62 1.31 21.96 -14.39
CA THR A 62 2.33 22.06 -15.44
C THR A 62 1.83 22.88 -16.63
N ALA A 63 0.61 22.62 -17.09
CA ALA A 63 -0.02 23.39 -18.17
C ALA A 63 -0.26 24.85 -17.78
N PHE A 64 -0.75 25.08 -16.56
CA PHE A 64 -1.00 26.40 -16.00
C PHE A 64 0.29 27.24 -15.97
N LYS A 65 1.37 26.68 -15.42
CA LYS A 65 2.69 27.36 -15.39
C LYS A 65 3.18 27.73 -16.78
N LYS A 66 2.95 26.86 -17.78
CA LYS A 66 3.36 27.09 -19.17
C LYS A 66 2.54 28.15 -19.89
N GLN A 67 1.23 28.23 -19.61
CA GLN A 67 0.30 29.08 -20.37
C GLN A 67 0.01 30.42 -19.69
N VAL A 68 -0.05 30.43 -18.36
CA VAL A 68 -0.47 31.60 -17.56
C VAL A 68 0.72 32.19 -16.79
N GLY A 69 1.60 31.35 -16.24
CA GLY A 69 2.74 31.78 -15.43
C GLY A 69 2.51 31.55 -13.93
N SER A 70 2.96 32.47 -13.08
CA SER A 70 2.70 32.44 -11.64
C SER A 70 1.38 33.11 -11.31
N LEU A 71 0.72 32.56 -10.30
CA LEU A 71 -0.41 33.20 -9.64
C LEU A 71 -0.15 33.20 -8.13
N ASP A 72 0.09 34.38 -7.57
CA ASP A 72 0.21 34.57 -6.13
C ASP A 72 -1.15 34.94 -5.53
N ILE A 73 -1.88 33.95 -5.04
CA ILE A 73 -3.22 34.16 -4.47
C ILE A 73 -3.09 34.67 -3.03
N GLN A 74 -3.31 35.97 -2.84
CA GLN A 74 -3.33 36.63 -1.53
C GLN A 74 -4.77 36.86 -1.03
N HIS A 75 -4.93 37.42 0.18
CA HIS A 75 -6.23 37.60 0.81
C HIS A 75 -7.16 38.58 0.05
N ASP A 76 -6.59 39.48 -0.74
CA ASP A 76 -7.26 40.46 -1.60
C ASP A 76 -7.40 40.02 -3.06
N ALA A 77 -7.05 38.76 -3.37
CA ALA A 77 -7.23 38.18 -4.70
C ALA A 77 -8.71 38.15 -5.13
N GLU A 78 -8.94 37.97 -6.44
CA GLU A 78 -10.28 37.81 -6.98
C GLU A 78 -11.00 36.63 -6.30
N THR A 79 -12.29 36.79 -6.01
CA THR A 79 -13.11 35.75 -5.34
C THR A 79 -13.05 34.41 -6.07
N SER A 80 -12.96 34.43 -7.41
CA SER A 80 -12.86 33.22 -8.23
C SER A 80 -11.55 32.45 -8.01
N GLN A 81 -10.45 33.15 -7.73
CA GLN A 81 -9.15 32.56 -7.43
C GLN A 81 -9.15 31.97 -6.01
N LEU A 82 -9.70 32.71 -5.03
CA LEU A 82 -9.88 32.22 -3.66
C LEU A 82 -10.75 30.95 -3.62
N ASN A 83 -11.87 30.93 -4.34
CA ASN A 83 -12.76 29.77 -4.47
C ASN A 83 -12.04 28.55 -5.07
N THR A 84 -11.19 28.77 -6.08
CA THR A 84 -10.40 27.71 -6.73
C THR A 84 -9.37 27.12 -5.78
N LEU A 85 -8.65 27.98 -5.05
CA LEU A 85 -7.68 27.55 -4.05
C LEU A 85 -8.37 26.75 -2.94
N MET A 86 -9.52 27.24 -2.44
CA MET A 86 -10.34 26.52 -1.45
C MET A 86 -10.83 25.18 -1.96
N LEU A 87 -11.31 25.10 -3.21
CA LEU A 87 -11.81 23.86 -3.80
C LEU A 87 -10.73 22.78 -3.84
N LEU A 88 -9.53 23.12 -4.33
CA LEU A 88 -8.40 22.19 -4.42
C LEU A 88 -7.87 21.80 -3.03
N ALA A 89 -7.78 22.76 -2.10
CA ALA A 89 -7.40 22.50 -0.71
C ALA A 89 -8.41 21.59 -0.02
N SER A 90 -9.69 21.82 -0.27
CA SER A 90 -10.80 21.03 0.23
C SER A 90 -10.80 19.61 -0.34
N HIS A 91 -10.49 19.46 -1.64
CA HIS A 91 -10.32 18.16 -2.30
C HIS A 91 -9.16 17.36 -1.70
N LEU A 92 -8.01 18.02 -1.51
CA LEU A 92 -6.85 17.44 -0.82
C LEU A 92 -7.21 16.98 0.59
N GLY A 93 -7.87 17.83 1.38
CA GLY A 93 -8.18 17.50 2.76
C GLY A 93 -9.21 16.37 2.91
N GLN A 94 -10.22 16.31 2.04
CA GLN A 94 -11.13 15.16 1.99
C GLN A 94 -10.36 13.86 1.72
N PHE A 95 -9.52 13.86 0.68
CA PHE A 95 -8.77 12.68 0.30
C PHE A 95 -7.81 12.22 1.41
N LEU A 96 -7.06 13.14 2.02
CA LEU A 96 -6.15 12.80 3.11
C LEU A 96 -6.87 12.23 4.33
N ALA A 97 -8.02 12.82 4.72
CA ALA A 97 -8.81 12.33 5.84
C ALA A 97 -9.35 10.91 5.58
N GLU A 98 -9.99 10.69 4.42
CA GLU A 98 -10.56 9.40 4.04
C GLU A 98 -9.48 8.31 3.97
N ARG A 99 -8.35 8.57 3.30
CA ARG A 99 -7.27 7.58 3.11
C ARG A 99 -6.46 7.32 4.38
N SER A 100 -6.50 8.22 5.35
CA SER A 100 -5.88 8.03 6.66
C SER A 100 -6.82 7.41 7.70
N THR A 101 -8.05 7.05 7.27
CA THR A 101 -9.15 6.51 8.09
C THR A 101 -9.55 7.44 9.24
N TYR A 102 -9.62 8.74 8.97
CA TYR A 102 -10.07 9.76 9.93
C TYR A 102 -11.28 10.52 9.40
N ALA A 103 -12.11 10.99 10.33
CA ALA A 103 -13.16 11.94 10.00
C ALA A 103 -12.54 13.25 9.48
N GLU A 104 -13.12 13.81 8.43
CA GLU A 104 -12.71 15.11 7.91
C GLU A 104 -13.02 16.19 8.95
N GLN A 105 -11.98 16.76 9.56
CA GLN A 105 -12.09 17.84 10.54
C GLN A 105 -11.25 19.05 10.13
N TRP A 106 -11.93 20.17 9.94
CA TRP A 106 -11.30 21.46 9.63
C TRP A 106 -11.47 22.43 10.79
N LEU A 107 -10.42 23.17 11.07
CA LEU A 107 -10.42 24.29 12.01
C LEU A 107 -10.10 25.58 11.25
N ASN A 108 -10.82 26.65 11.56
CA ASN A 108 -10.42 27.99 11.15
C ASN A 108 -9.32 28.52 12.09
N ARG A 109 -8.69 29.64 11.73
CA ARG A 109 -7.61 30.25 12.54
C ARG A 109 -7.96 30.44 14.02
N GLU A 110 -9.17 30.90 14.34
CA GLU A 110 -9.57 31.17 15.72
C GLU A 110 -9.83 29.88 16.50
N GLU A 111 -10.44 28.88 15.85
CA GLU A 111 -10.59 27.53 16.40
C GLU A 111 -9.21 26.87 16.63
N LEU A 112 -8.28 27.07 15.70
CA LEU A 112 -6.92 26.54 15.78
C LEU A 112 -6.14 27.17 16.94
N LYS A 113 -6.21 28.49 17.11
CA LYS A 113 -5.60 29.19 18.26
C LYS A 113 -6.15 28.76 19.61
N ARG A 114 -7.42 28.35 19.69
CA ARG A 114 -8.00 27.78 20.91
C ARG A 114 -7.55 26.35 21.18
N THR A 115 -7.19 25.63 20.11
CA THR A 115 -6.78 24.22 20.19
C THR A 115 -5.29 24.09 20.49
N LEU A 116 -4.46 25.02 20.01
CA LEU A 116 -3.03 25.11 20.26
C LEU A 116 -2.76 26.01 21.47
N SER A 117 -1.85 25.62 22.36
CA SER A 117 -1.48 26.40 23.55
C SER A 117 -0.95 27.80 23.14
N GLU A 118 -1.35 28.88 23.83
CA GLU A 118 -0.95 30.27 23.50
C GLU A 118 0.58 30.49 23.44
N SER A 119 1.36 29.61 24.06
CA SER A 119 2.82 29.63 24.08
C SER A 119 3.51 29.04 22.83
N GLU A 120 2.77 28.36 21.93
CA GLU A 120 3.40 27.44 20.96
C GLU A 120 3.51 27.95 19.51
N MET A 121 2.73 28.93 19.02
CA MET A 121 2.95 29.46 17.66
C MET A 121 2.33 30.83 17.41
N SER A 122 3.12 31.76 16.83
CA SER A 122 2.58 32.91 16.10
C SER A 122 2.29 32.49 14.65
N LEU A 123 1.03 32.17 14.34
CA LEU A 123 0.63 31.85 12.97
C LEU A 123 0.76 33.09 12.07
N PRO A 124 1.39 32.99 10.89
CA PRO A 124 1.50 34.13 9.97
C PRO A 124 0.12 34.72 9.65
N GLN A 125 0.02 36.04 9.58
CA GLN A 125 -1.20 36.77 9.21
C GLN A 125 -1.42 36.68 7.69
N SER A 126 -1.72 35.48 7.20
CA SER A 126 -1.91 35.16 5.78
C SER A 126 -3.09 34.21 5.60
N TYR A 127 -3.88 34.44 4.55
CA TYR A 127 -5.02 33.61 4.15
C TYR A 127 -4.67 32.11 4.05
N LEU A 128 -3.43 31.79 3.68
CA LEU A 128 -2.94 30.42 3.51
C LEU A 128 -2.95 29.58 4.80
N TYR A 129 -3.06 30.24 5.96
CA TYR A 129 -3.14 29.61 7.28
C TYR A 129 -4.51 29.73 7.94
N ASP A 130 -5.52 30.25 7.23
CA ASP A 130 -6.85 30.49 7.81
C ASP A 130 -7.66 29.21 8.02
N TYR A 131 -7.32 28.15 7.28
CA TYR A 131 -7.99 26.86 7.34
C TYR A 131 -6.95 25.76 7.49
N ALA A 132 -7.14 24.95 8.53
CA ALA A 132 -6.26 23.87 8.86
C ALA A 132 -7.03 22.55 8.91
N LEU A 133 -6.44 21.50 8.34
CA LEU A 133 -6.96 20.15 8.40
C LEU A 133 -6.32 19.45 9.60
N VAL A 134 -7.15 18.90 10.48
CA VAL A 134 -6.69 18.11 11.63
C VAL A 134 -6.57 16.66 11.19
N LEU A 135 -5.34 16.14 11.21
CA LEU A 135 -5.05 14.72 11.11
C LEU A 135 -4.50 14.26 12.47
N ALA A 136 -4.57 12.96 12.79
CA ALA A 136 -4.36 12.51 14.18
C ALA A 136 -3.03 12.90 14.83
N HIS A 137 -1.94 13.00 14.07
CA HIS A 137 -0.62 13.33 14.59
C HIS A 137 -0.10 14.68 14.09
N LYS A 138 -0.88 15.42 13.29
CA LYS A 138 -0.44 16.71 12.72
C LYS A 138 -1.58 17.59 12.25
N ILE A 139 -1.31 18.88 12.21
CA ILE A 139 -2.11 19.87 11.51
C ILE A 139 -1.49 20.14 10.14
N VAL A 140 -2.30 20.04 9.09
CA VAL A 140 -1.90 20.36 7.73
C VAL A 140 -2.56 21.67 7.32
N PHE A 141 -1.89 22.46 6.47
CA PHE A 141 -2.44 23.68 5.87
C PHE A 141 -2.63 23.51 4.35
N PRO A 142 -3.72 22.85 3.89
CA PRO A 142 -3.91 22.54 2.47
C PRO A 142 -3.90 23.76 1.53
N LEU A 143 -4.37 24.93 1.99
CA LEU A 143 -4.31 26.17 1.19
C LEU A 143 -2.87 26.56 0.86
N LEU A 144 -1.98 26.52 1.86
CA LEU A 144 -0.55 26.77 1.67
C LEU A 144 0.05 25.78 0.67
N VAL A 145 -0.26 24.48 0.82
CA VAL A 145 0.27 23.44 -0.07
C VAL A 145 -0.16 23.70 -1.51
N VAL A 146 -1.45 23.90 -1.78
CA VAL A 146 -1.95 24.12 -3.14
C VAL A 146 -1.41 25.42 -3.74
N HIS A 147 -1.34 26.49 -2.94
CA HIS A 147 -0.85 27.80 -3.38
C HIS A 147 0.57 27.74 -3.92
N GLN A 148 1.46 26.96 -3.29
CA GLN A 148 2.84 26.77 -3.77
C GLN A 148 2.88 26.34 -5.25
N TYR A 149 1.97 25.47 -5.69
CA TYR A 149 1.94 24.97 -7.07
C TYR A 149 1.47 26.01 -8.09
N PHE A 150 0.79 27.07 -7.66
CA PHE A 150 0.45 28.24 -8.48
C PHE A 150 1.58 29.30 -8.51
N GLN A 151 2.38 29.45 -7.45
CA GLN A 151 3.28 30.59 -7.25
C GLN A 151 4.66 30.51 -7.95
N GLN A 152 4.90 29.59 -8.90
CA GLN A 152 6.20 29.40 -9.60
C GLN A 152 7.42 29.04 -8.73
N ALA A 153 7.26 28.58 -7.49
CA ALA A 153 8.40 27.95 -6.82
C ALA A 153 8.92 26.78 -7.67
N GLU A 154 10.25 26.64 -7.80
CA GLU A 154 10.87 25.38 -8.22
C GLU A 154 10.58 24.35 -7.13
N ILE A 155 9.37 23.80 -7.16
CA ILE A 155 8.98 22.71 -6.28
C ILE A 155 9.58 21.45 -6.91
N PRO A 156 10.50 20.76 -6.22
CA PRO A 156 11.14 19.57 -6.76
C PRO A 156 10.16 18.39 -6.89
N LEU A 157 9.01 18.48 -6.23
CA LEU A 157 7.99 17.44 -6.16
C LEU A 157 6.72 17.88 -6.89
N HIS A 158 6.07 16.93 -7.55
CA HIS A 158 4.72 17.06 -8.06
C HIS A 158 3.68 17.05 -6.92
N PHE A 159 2.49 17.59 -7.17
CA PHE A 159 1.42 17.67 -6.18
C PHE A 159 0.99 16.27 -5.75
N SER A 160 0.87 15.31 -6.67
CA SER A 160 0.55 13.93 -6.31
C SER A 160 1.61 13.28 -5.41
N GLN A 161 2.89 13.61 -5.62
CA GLN A 161 3.98 13.12 -4.78
C GLN A 161 3.88 13.69 -3.37
N HIS A 162 3.53 14.98 -3.23
CA HIS A 162 3.26 15.58 -1.93
C HIS A 162 2.11 14.85 -1.20
N VAL A 163 1.02 14.54 -1.89
CA VAL A 163 -0.08 13.76 -1.30
C VAL A 163 0.38 12.37 -0.86
N GLU A 164 1.16 11.67 -1.70
CA GLU A 164 1.69 10.35 -1.37
C GLU A 164 2.62 10.39 -0.17
N ILE A 165 3.49 11.40 -0.07
CA ILE A 165 4.38 11.62 1.09
C ILE A 165 3.57 11.72 2.37
N GLU A 166 2.46 12.48 2.36
CA GLU A 166 1.65 12.66 3.56
C GLU A 166 0.96 11.38 4.02
N LEU A 167 0.53 10.53 3.08
CA LEU A 167 -0.06 9.23 3.38
C LEU A 167 0.99 8.21 3.86
N LEU A 168 2.17 8.19 3.24
CA LEU A 168 3.26 7.31 3.64
C LEU A 168 3.79 7.68 5.03
N ASN A 169 3.97 8.98 5.31
CA ASN A 169 4.36 9.47 6.62
C ASN A 169 3.35 9.10 7.70
N HIS A 170 2.04 9.18 7.40
CA HIS A 170 1.01 8.71 8.32
C HIS A 170 1.14 7.21 8.64
N MET A 171 1.38 6.37 7.63
CA MET A 171 1.61 4.94 7.83
C MET A 171 2.87 4.64 8.64
N VAL A 172 3.95 5.41 8.45
CA VAL A 172 5.19 5.27 9.24
C VAL A 172 4.94 5.63 10.70
N LEU A 173 4.27 6.76 10.97
CA LEU A 173 4.07 7.27 12.34
C LEU A 173 3.04 6.48 13.15
N THR A 174 2.05 5.89 12.49
CA THR A 174 0.94 5.19 13.18
C THR A 174 1.01 3.67 13.10
N GLY A 175 2.03 3.12 12.43
CA GLY A 175 2.18 1.69 12.23
C GLY A 175 2.17 0.88 13.51
N GLU A 176 3.03 1.24 14.47
CA GLU A 176 3.12 0.53 15.74
C GLU A 176 1.84 0.65 16.59
N SER A 177 1.29 1.86 16.74
CA SER A 177 0.08 2.09 17.54
C SER A 177 -1.16 1.41 16.96
N ARG A 178 -1.20 1.22 15.63
CA ARG A 178 -2.25 0.49 14.91
C ARG A 178 -1.93 -1.00 14.68
N GLN A 179 -0.85 -1.53 15.26
CA GLN A 179 -0.39 -2.91 15.05
C GLN A 179 -0.13 -3.29 13.58
N LYS A 180 0.21 -2.30 12.75
CA LYS A 180 0.45 -2.36 11.30
C LYS A 180 1.94 -2.23 10.95
N ILE A 181 2.79 -2.91 11.71
CA ILE A 181 4.26 -2.80 11.62
C ILE A 181 4.80 -3.17 10.22
N ALA A 182 4.18 -4.17 9.58
CA ALA A 182 4.56 -4.50 8.20
C ALA A 182 4.25 -3.36 7.23
N GLU A 183 3.12 -2.66 7.39
CA GLU A 183 2.77 -1.50 6.56
C GLU A 183 3.76 -0.35 6.79
N GLU A 184 4.13 -0.07 8.05
CA GLU A 184 5.17 0.90 8.41
C GLU A 184 6.50 0.60 7.73
N MET A 185 7.00 -0.63 7.86
CA MET A 185 8.30 -1.00 7.29
C MET A 185 8.31 -0.89 5.77
N HIS A 186 7.22 -1.28 5.10
CA HIS A 186 7.11 -1.12 3.64
C HIS A 186 6.93 0.34 3.22
N ALA A 187 6.17 1.14 3.97
CA ALA A 187 6.04 2.58 3.74
C ALA A 187 7.40 3.28 3.88
N LEU A 188 8.16 2.95 4.94
CA LEU A 188 9.50 3.47 5.16
C LEU A 188 10.46 3.11 4.03
N GLN A 189 10.45 1.86 3.56
CA GLN A 189 11.23 1.47 2.37
C GLN A 189 10.85 2.30 1.14
N LYS A 190 9.55 2.51 0.91
CA LYS A 190 9.05 3.28 -0.22
C LYS A 190 9.44 4.76 -0.12
N MET A 191 9.44 5.34 1.09
CA MET A 191 9.90 6.71 1.33
C MET A 191 11.35 6.90 0.88
N TYR A 192 12.27 6.03 1.29
CA TYR A 192 13.68 6.12 0.86
C TYR A 192 13.85 5.80 -0.62
N GLN A 193 13.14 4.81 -1.15
CA GLN A 193 13.22 4.44 -2.57
C GLN A 193 12.78 5.58 -3.49
N ASN A 194 11.79 6.36 -3.07
CA ASN A 194 11.27 7.51 -3.82
C ASN A 194 11.97 8.83 -3.46
N GLN A 195 12.99 8.81 -2.59
CA GLN A 195 13.68 10.00 -2.08
C GLN A 195 12.73 11.01 -1.40
N TYR A 196 11.74 10.50 -0.68
CA TYR A 196 10.76 11.31 0.02
C TYR A 196 11.24 11.70 1.43
N PRO A 197 10.91 12.92 1.90
CA PRO A 197 11.26 13.36 3.24
C PRO A 197 10.38 12.70 4.30
N LEU A 198 11.02 12.18 5.35
CA LEU A 198 10.38 11.65 6.56
C LEU A 198 9.81 12.77 7.45
N PRO A 199 8.90 12.47 8.39
CA PRO A 199 8.16 13.47 9.15
C PRO A 199 9.06 14.38 9.98
N SER A 200 10.07 13.80 10.63
CA SER A 200 11.02 14.51 11.49
C SER A 200 12.29 14.93 10.74
N GLY A 201 12.37 14.66 9.43
CA GLY A 201 13.53 14.93 8.56
C GLY A 201 14.28 13.67 8.10
N SER A 202 15.12 13.81 7.07
CA SER A 202 15.88 12.68 6.50
C SER A 202 17.35 13.06 6.29
N PRO A 203 18.12 13.21 7.38
CA PRO A 203 19.49 13.74 7.33
C PRO A 203 20.42 12.92 6.43
N TYR A 204 20.16 11.62 6.27
CA TYR A 204 20.99 10.70 5.51
C TYR A 204 20.43 10.34 4.13
N LEU A 205 19.35 10.98 3.68
CA LEU A 205 18.70 10.63 2.42
C LEU A 205 19.66 10.72 1.22
N LYS A 206 20.49 11.76 1.16
CA LYS A 206 21.51 11.94 0.12
C LYS A 206 22.59 10.85 0.16
N LEU A 207 22.99 10.39 1.34
CA LEU A 207 23.95 9.29 1.46
C LEU A 207 23.36 7.99 0.93
N VAL A 208 22.08 7.71 1.25
CA VAL A 208 21.36 6.56 0.71
C VAL A 208 21.26 6.63 -0.82
N GLU A 209 20.94 7.81 -1.36
CA GLU A 209 20.88 8.05 -2.80
C GLU A 209 22.23 7.75 -3.48
N ILE A 210 23.32 8.31 -2.98
CA ILE A 210 24.68 8.11 -3.53
C ILE A 210 25.11 6.64 -3.43
N SER A 211 24.66 5.93 -2.40
CA SER A 211 24.94 4.50 -2.22
C SER A 211 24.30 3.61 -3.29
N ASN A 212 23.35 4.15 -4.09
CA ASN A 212 22.72 3.49 -5.23
C ASN A 212 22.23 2.07 -4.89
N LEU A 213 21.43 1.97 -3.83
CA LEU A 213 20.91 0.70 -3.33
C LEU A 213 19.75 0.20 -4.23
N ASP A 214 19.93 -0.94 -4.91
CA ASP A 214 19.02 -1.45 -5.96
C ASP A 214 18.33 -2.80 -5.64
N TYR A 215 18.40 -3.24 -4.38
CA TYR A 215 17.90 -4.52 -3.87
C TYR A 215 18.51 -5.80 -4.51
N SER A 216 19.62 -5.67 -5.26
CA SER A 216 20.42 -6.82 -5.70
C SER A 216 21.28 -7.39 -4.56
N LEU A 217 21.75 -8.63 -4.65
CA LEU A 217 22.73 -9.15 -3.68
C LEU A 217 24.02 -8.33 -3.66
N LYS A 218 24.45 -7.81 -4.82
CA LYS A 218 25.62 -6.94 -4.94
C LYS A 218 25.45 -5.62 -4.20
N SER A 219 24.22 -5.12 -4.07
CA SER A 219 23.95 -3.90 -3.29
C SER A 219 24.24 -4.03 -1.80
N LEU A 220 24.37 -5.25 -1.26
CA LEU A 220 24.71 -5.44 0.15
C LEU A 220 26.15 -5.01 0.46
N GLU A 221 27.05 -5.03 -0.53
CA GLU A 221 28.40 -4.46 -0.38
C GLU A 221 28.32 -2.93 -0.23
N ARG A 222 27.49 -2.27 -1.05
CA ARG A 222 27.22 -0.82 -0.96
C ARG A 222 26.50 -0.45 0.33
N LEU A 223 25.62 -1.32 0.83
CA LEU A 223 24.99 -1.17 2.15
C LEU A 223 26.02 -1.20 3.28
N ASP A 224 26.97 -2.14 3.21
CA ASP A 224 28.07 -2.22 4.18
C ASP A 224 28.99 -1.00 4.11
N GLU A 225 29.28 -0.48 2.92
CA GLU A 225 30.02 0.78 2.73
C GLU A 225 29.29 1.97 3.36
N LEU A 226 27.99 2.12 3.11
CA LEU A 226 27.16 3.14 3.74
C LEU A 226 27.21 3.05 5.28
N MET A 227 27.07 1.84 5.84
CA MET A 227 27.12 1.67 7.30
C MET A 227 28.51 1.94 7.87
N ARG A 228 29.59 1.65 7.13
CA ARG A 228 30.96 2.02 7.53
C ARG A 228 31.16 3.53 7.52
N GLU A 229 30.68 4.21 6.49
CA GLU A 229 30.70 5.67 6.38
C GLU A 229 29.97 6.32 7.56
N MET A 230 28.76 5.83 7.86
CA MET A 230 27.98 6.27 9.03
C MET A 230 28.76 6.10 10.33
N ARG A 231 29.34 4.92 10.53
CA ARG A 231 30.13 4.60 11.73
C ARG A 231 31.37 5.48 11.88
N GLN A 232 32.07 5.80 10.79
CA GLN A 232 33.33 6.53 10.83
C GLN A 232 33.13 8.05 10.96
N ASN A 233 32.13 8.59 10.26
CA ASN A 233 32.04 10.04 10.04
C ASN A 233 30.82 10.68 10.71
N TYR A 234 29.79 9.91 11.09
CA TYR A 234 28.52 10.45 11.58
C TYR A 234 28.16 10.00 13.00
N ILE A 235 28.58 8.79 13.41
CA ILE A 235 28.25 8.22 14.72
C ILE A 235 29.40 8.49 15.71
N ILE A 236 29.23 9.49 16.57
CA ILE A 236 30.19 9.79 17.66
C ILE A 236 30.01 8.81 18.83
N SER A 237 28.76 8.56 19.23
CA SER A 237 28.39 7.56 20.23
C SER A 237 27.00 7.02 19.93
N ALA A 238 26.75 5.75 20.29
CA ALA A 238 25.45 5.11 20.08
C ALA A 238 24.34 5.85 20.85
N GLU A 239 24.58 6.21 22.11
CA GLU A 239 23.61 6.91 22.95
C GLU A 239 23.16 8.23 22.33
N LYS A 240 24.10 9.09 21.90
CA LYS A 240 23.78 10.37 21.27
C LYS A 240 23.14 10.21 19.90
N PHE A 241 23.52 9.17 19.16
CA PHE A 241 22.91 8.92 17.85
C PHE A 241 21.43 8.53 18.00
N LEU A 242 21.08 7.77 19.03
CA LEU A 242 19.74 7.25 19.24
C LEU A 242 18.77 8.22 19.93
N THR A 243 19.22 9.41 20.34
CA THR A 243 18.33 10.47 20.87
C THR A 243 17.48 11.11 19.77
N GLU A 244 17.90 11.01 18.52
CA GLU A 244 17.20 11.60 17.36
C GLU A 244 16.27 10.57 16.71
N GLU A 245 14.98 10.91 16.57
CA GLU A 245 13.97 10.02 15.97
C GLU A 245 14.30 9.65 14.51
N ASN A 246 14.89 10.59 13.76
CA ASN A 246 15.30 10.35 12.37
C ASN A 246 16.31 9.20 12.24
N ASN A 247 17.18 9.06 13.24
CA ASN A 247 18.22 8.06 13.24
C ASN A 247 17.63 6.66 13.51
N TYR A 248 16.56 6.60 14.30
CA TYR A 248 15.77 5.38 14.47
C TYR A 248 15.17 4.92 13.13
N TYR A 249 14.47 5.79 12.40
CA TYR A 249 13.92 5.44 11.08
C TYR A 249 15.00 5.09 10.06
N PHE A 250 16.17 5.71 10.12
CA PHE A 250 17.30 5.31 9.28
C PHE A 250 17.76 3.87 9.56
N ILE A 251 17.89 3.48 10.83
CA ILE A 251 18.23 2.09 11.21
C ILE A 251 17.16 1.11 10.74
N LEU A 252 15.89 1.46 10.92
CA LEU A 252 14.78 0.64 10.43
C LEU A 252 14.78 0.53 8.89
N PHE A 253 15.14 1.58 8.18
CA PHE A 253 15.31 1.52 6.73
C PHE A 253 16.41 0.52 6.33
N LEU A 254 17.58 0.55 6.97
CA LEU A 254 18.67 -0.39 6.67
C LEU A 254 18.26 -1.83 6.97
N SER A 255 17.56 -2.06 8.09
CA SER A 255 17.00 -3.36 8.46
C SER A 255 15.97 -3.84 7.44
N GLY A 256 15.05 -2.94 7.07
CA GLY A 256 14.03 -3.16 6.05
C GLY A 256 14.62 -3.56 4.70
N TYR A 257 15.69 -2.86 4.31
CA TYR A 257 16.42 -3.10 3.07
C TYR A 257 17.03 -4.50 3.05
N LEU A 258 17.75 -4.87 4.12
CA LEU A 258 18.37 -6.18 4.28
C LEU A 258 17.32 -7.30 4.27
N GLY A 259 16.23 -7.16 5.04
CA GLY A 259 15.13 -8.12 5.07
C GLY A 259 14.46 -8.30 3.71
N ARG A 260 14.26 -7.21 2.97
CA ARG A 260 13.72 -7.24 1.59
C ARG A 260 14.65 -7.97 0.64
N VAL A 261 15.96 -7.69 0.65
CA VAL A 261 16.93 -8.41 -0.20
C VAL A 261 16.91 -9.91 0.11
N ILE A 262 16.93 -10.30 1.39
CA ILE A 262 16.87 -11.71 1.80
C ILE A 262 15.61 -12.38 1.25
N ALA A 263 14.42 -11.83 1.54
CA ALA A 263 13.16 -12.43 1.12
C ALA A 263 13.00 -12.47 -0.41
N GLN A 264 13.47 -11.44 -1.10
CA GLN A 264 13.44 -11.33 -2.56
C GLN A 264 14.30 -12.42 -3.23
N HIS A 265 15.55 -12.60 -2.79
CA HIS A 265 16.47 -13.57 -3.38
C HIS A 265 16.23 -14.99 -2.89
N ALA A 266 15.67 -15.17 -1.70
CA ALA A 266 15.13 -16.45 -1.26
C ALA A 266 13.79 -16.79 -1.93
N GLY A 267 13.19 -15.84 -2.66
CA GLY A 267 11.88 -15.96 -3.29
C GLY A 267 10.81 -16.43 -2.31
N THR A 268 10.54 -15.65 -1.28
CA THR A 268 9.58 -15.96 -0.21
C THR A 268 8.96 -14.69 0.39
N SER A 269 7.94 -14.84 1.24
CA SER A 269 7.26 -13.72 1.90
C SER A 269 8.15 -13.03 2.95
N LEU A 270 7.91 -11.73 3.16
CA LEU A 270 8.49 -10.92 4.23
C LEU A 270 7.39 -10.33 5.10
N ARG A 271 7.39 -10.67 6.38
CA ARG A 271 6.56 -10.05 7.42
C ARG A 271 7.44 -9.37 8.45
N TRP A 272 6.88 -8.39 9.14
CA TRP A 272 7.54 -7.69 10.24
C TRP A 272 6.75 -7.89 11.52
N LEU A 273 7.45 -8.26 12.59
CA LEU A 273 6.90 -8.51 13.91
C LEU A 273 7.48 -7.51 14.91
N ASN A 274 6.68 -7.09 15.89
CA ASN A 274 7.22 -6.52 17.13
C ASN A 274 7.77 -7.63 18.05
N PRO A 275 8.52 -7.26 19.10
CA PRO A 275 8.97 -8.18 20.13
C PRO A 275 7.85 -9.08 20.69
N VAL A 276 6.67 -8.51 20.99
CA VAL A 276 5.54 -9.26 21.57
C VAL A 276 5.06 -10.39 20.65
N GLN A 277 4.84 -10.07 19.37
CA GLN A 277 4.43 -11.04 18.35
C GLN A 277 5.50 -12.11 18.12
N ALA A 278 6.78 -11.71 18.10
CA ALA A 278 7.87 -12.66 17.98
C ALA A 278 7.98 -13.58 19.20
N SER A 279 7.77 -13.05 20.42
CA SER A 279 7.75 -13.83 21.66
C SER A 279 6.66 -14.91 21.64
N GLN A 280 5.45 -14.52 21.23
CA GLN A 280 4.32 -15.44 21.08
C GLN A 280 4.62 -16.55 20.07
N MET A 281 5.24 -16.21 18.95
CA MET A 281 5.54 -17.18 17.89
C MET A 281 6.68 -18.14 18.26
N LEU A 282 7.66 -17.68 19.04
CA LEU A 282 8.83 -18.49 19.44
C LEU A 282 8.66 -19.19 20.79
N GLY A 283 7.66 -18.80 21.59
CA GLY A 283 7.49 -19.29 22.95
C GLY A 283 8.61 -18.86 23.90
N GLN A 284 9.28 -17.74 23.61
CA GLN A 284 10.41 -17.20 24.37
C GLN A 284 10.21 -15.70 24.59
N ASP A 285 10.60 -15.17 25.75
CA ASP A 285 10.48 -13.74 26.04
C ASP A 285 11.54 -12.93 25.28
N ILE A 286 11.10 -12.17 24.28
CA ILE A 286 11.91 -11.20 23.55
C ILE A 286 11.64 -9.80 24.13
N GLN A 287 12.68 -9.23 24.74
CA GLN A 287 12.62 -7.88 25.28
C GLN A 287 12.50 -6.83 24.17
N ALA A 288 11.71 -5.78 24.43
CA ALA A 288 11.57 -4.64 23.54
C ALA A 288 12.80 -3.72 23.65
N GLN A 289 13.69 -3.81 22.66
CA GLN A 289 14.90 -3.02 22.54
C GLN A 289 15.12 -2.68 21.07
N LEU A 290 16.02 -1.73 20.76
CA LEU A 290 16.30 -1.36 19.37
C LEU A 290 16.66 -2.56 18.46
N PRO A 291 17.56 -3.50 18.86
CA PRO A 291 17.89 -4.68 18.06
C PRO A 291 16.69 -5.59 17.71
N THR A 292 15.63 -5.53 18.52
CA THR A 292 14.43 -6.37 18.42
C THR A 292 13.19 -5.56 18.04
N ALA A 293 13.31 -4.24 17.80
CA ALA A 293 12.17 -3.35 17.59
C ALA A 293 11.33 -3.76 16.37
N ARG A 294 12.01 -4.24 15.32
CA ARG A 294 11.40 -4.77 14.10
C ARG A 294 12.11 -6.06 13.73
N ILE A 295 11.37 -7.16 13.74
CA ILE A 295 11.91 -8.51 13.53
C ILE A 295 11.37 -9.05 12.21
N ALA A 296 12.27 -9.49 11.33
CA ALA A 296 11.89 -10.02 10.04
C ALA A 296 11.41 -11.48 10.21
N HIS A 297 10.19 -11.76 9.79
CA HIS A 297 9.68 -13.12 9.63
C HIS A 297 9.68 -13.45 8.14
N ILE A 298 10.61 -14.29 7.74
CA ILE A 298 10.88 -14.66 6.35
C ILE A 298 10.63 -16.15 6.20
N HIS A 299 9.80 -16.54 5.24
CA HIS A 299 9.29 -17.91 5.09
C HIS A 299 8.59 -18.41 6.37
N ASN A 300 9.25 -19.25 7.17
CA ASN A 300 8.76 -19.81 8.43
C ASN A 300 9.75 -19.58 9.60
N ARG A 301 10.66 -18.60 9.45
CA ARG A 301 11.73 -18.33 10.42
C ARG A 301 11.86 -16.86 10.76
N VAL A 302 12.31 -16.63 11.98
CA VAL A 302 12.55 -15.31 12.56
C VAL A 302 14.00 -14.91 12.39
N PHE A 303 14.25 -13.69 11.93
CA PHE A 303 15.57 -13.12 11.74
C PHE A 303 15.65 -11.71 12.34
N PHE A 304 16.71 -11.46 13.10
CA PHE A 304 16.97 -10.20 13.79
C PHE A 304 17.82 -9.27 12.90
N THR A 305 17.26 -8.84 11.77
CA THR A 305 17.95 -7.94 10.82
C THR A 305 18.30 -6.60 11.46
N THR A 306 17.43 -6.09 12.33
CA THR A 306 17.68 -4.85 13.08
C THR A 306 18.86 -5.02 14.05
N GLY A 307 18.97 -6.19 14.69
CA GLY A 307 20.12 -6.53 15.52
C GLY A 307 21.42 -6.57 14.74
N HIS A 308 21.44 -7.21 13.55
CA HIS A 308 22.62 -7.22 12.67
C HIS A 308 23.06 -5.80 12.28
N VAL A 309 22.11 -4.93 11.92
CA VAL A 309 22.41 -3.51 11.60
C VAL A 309 22.96 -2.77 12.83
N CYS A 310 22.38 -2.97 14.01
CA CYS A 310 22.86 -2.35 15.24
C CYS A 310 24.28 -2.81 15.59
N ASP A 311 24.56 -4.11 15.49
CA ASP A 311 25.90 -4.65 15.72
C ASP A 311 26.91 -4.06 14.73
N PHE A 312 26.54 -3.92 13.46
CA PHE A 312 27.40 -3.33 12.45
C PHE A 312 27.75 -1.87 12.76
N LEU A 313 26.73 -1.07 13.13
CA LEU A 313 26.90 0.36 13.41
C LEU A 313 27.62 0.63 14.75
N PHE A 314 27.33 -0.16 15.79
CA PHE A 314 27.71 0.21 17.17
C PHE A 314 28.67 -0.76 17.87
N ALA A 315 28.74 -2.04 17.48
CA ALA A 315 29.62 -2.99 18.18
C ALA A 315 31.10 -2.63 17.93
N PRO A 316 32.05 -2.88 18.86
CA PRO A 316 33.45 -2.48 18.67
C PRO A 316 34.10 -3.04 17.39
N ILE A 317 33.69 -4.24 16.96
CA ILE A 317 34.22 -4.93 15.79
C ILE A 317 33.04 -5.45 14.95
N ILE A 318 33.10 -5.22 13.64
CA ILE A 318 32.14 -5.78 12.67
C ILE A 318 32.45 -7.27 12.51
N GLN A 319 31.56 -8.14 13.00
CA GLN A 319 31.74 -9.59 12.97
C GLN A 319 31.42 -10.20 11.60
N THR A 320 30.35 -9.74 10.95
CA THR A 320 29.83 -10.32 9.71
C THR A 320 29.38 -9.20 8.76
N SER A 321 29.69 -9.32 7.47
CA SER A 321 29.17 -8.43 6.42
C SER A 321 27.69 -8.69 6.14
N SER A 322 26.95 -7.69 5.66
CA SER A 322 25.54 -7.90 5.30
C SER A 322 25.39 -8.90 4.16
N THR A 323 26.34 -8.94 3.23
CA THR A 323 26.40 -9.95 2.18
C THR A 323 26.47 -11.37 2.74
N LYS A 324 27.39 -11.63 3.68
CA LYS A 324 27.56 -12.97 4.27
C LYS A 324 26.35 -13.36 5.13
N TYR A 325 25.83 -12.41 5.91
CA TYR A 325 24.63 -12.60 6.72
C TYR A 325 23.43 -13.00 5.84
N ALA A 326 23.16 -12.24 4.78
CA ALA A 326 22.06 -12.51 3.86
C ALA A 326 22.22 -13.84 3.11
N GLN A 327 23.42 -14.11 2.56
CA GLN A 327 23.68 -15.33 1.80
C GLN A 327 23.47 -16.60 2.63
N GLN A 328 23.89 -16.60 3.90
CA GLN A 328 23.65 -17.73 4.80
C GLN A 328 22.16 -18.00 4.96
N ILE A 329 21.37 -16.95 5.26
CA ILE A 329 19.92 -17.07 5.45
C ILE A 329 19.23 -17.53 4.15
N ILE A 330 19.58 -16.93 3.01
CA ILE A 330 19.03 -17.30 1.70
C ILE A 330 19.29 -18.78 1.43
N ASN A 331 20.54 -19.23 1.57
CA ASN A 331 20.90 -20.62 1.32
C ASN A 331 20.15 -21.60 2.24
N ASP A 332 19.90 -21.22 3.49
CA ASP A 332 19.15 -22.06 4.41
C ASP A 332 17.67 -22.13 4.08
N ILE A 333 17.06 -21.04 3.62
CA ILE A 333 15.66 -21.03 3.14
C ILE A 333 15.53 -21.83 1.85
N LEU A 334 16.45 -21.66 0.89
CA LEU A 334 16.41 -22.35 -0.39
C LEU A 334 16.43 -23.88 -0.26
N LYS A 335 17.02 -24.43 0.82
CA LYS A 335 17.03 -25.87 1.09
C LYS A 335 15.66 -26.43 1.50
N THR A 336 14.76 -25.61 2.03
CA THR A 336 13.51 -26.08 2.63
C THR A 336 12.25 -25.46 2.03
N ARG A 337 12.38 -24.38 1.24
CA ARG A 337 11.21 -23.71 0.67
C ARG A 337 10.54 -24.56 -0.40
N ASN A 338 9.23 -24.43 -0.52
CA ASN A 338 8.52 -24.83 -1.73
C ASN A 338 8.69 -23.73 -2.79
N PRO A 339 8.90 -24.08 -4.06
CA PRO A 339 8.86 -23.13 -5.17
C PRO A 339 7.55 -22.35 -5.21
N MET A 340 7.65 -21.09 -5.65
CA MET A 340 6.50 -20.31 -6.06
C MET A 340 6.47 -20.23 -7.58
N TYR A 341 5.27 -20.28 -8.14
CA TYR A 341 5.02 -20.21 -9.57
C TYR A 341 4.04 -19.08 -9.88
N ILE A 342 4.08 -18.58 -11.11
CA ILE A 342 3.18 -17.50 -11.57
C ILE A 342 2.08 -18.10 -12.45
N ALA A 343 0.81 -17.76 -12.19
CA ALA A 343 -0.30 -18.13 -13.06
C ALA A 343 -0.25 -17.33 -14.36
N LYS A 344 0.06 -17.94 -15.50
CA LYS A 344 0.12 -17.25 -16.80
C LYS A 344 -0.97 -17.73 -17.73
N THR A 345 -1.47 -16.83 -18.56
CA THR A 345 -2.29 -17.18 -19.71
C THR A 345 -1.45 -17.94 -20.73
N SER A 346 -2.10 -18.86 -21.44
CA SER A 346 -1.50 -19.60 -22.56
C SER A 346 -2.40 -19.46 -23.78
N LEU A 347 -1.79 -19.35 -24.96
CA LEU A 347 -2.51 -19.33 -26.23
C LEU A 347 -2.81 -20.74 -26.78
N ASP A 348 -2.31 -21.78 -26.10
CA ASP A 348 -2.48 -23.15 -26.54
C ASP A 348 -3.78 -23.77 -26.00
N ASP A 349 -4.53 -24.42 -26.88
CA ASP A 349 -5.78 -25.13 -26.57
C ASP A 349 -5.57 -26.49 -25.88
N LEU A 350 -4.31 -26.96 -25.73
CA LEU A 350 -3.99 -28.22 -25.05
C LEU A 350 -4.55 -28.31 -23.62
N HIS A 351 -4.79 -27.18 -22.95
CA HIS A 351 -5.37 -27.14 -21.60
C HIS A 351 -6.76 -27.78 -21.50
N LYS A 352 -7.55 -27.79 -22.59
CA LYS A 352 -8.93 -28.33 -22.61
C LYS A 352 -9.00 -29.85 -22.36
N GLY A 353 -7.94 -30.57 -22.71
CA GLY A 353 -7.83 -32.01 -22.47
C GLY A 353 -7.14 -32.37 -21.15
N SER A 354 -6.72 -31.38 -20.36
CA SER A 354 -5.98 -31.62 -19.13
C SER A 354 -6.87 -32.23 -18.04
N PRO A 355 -6.38 -33.22 -17.27
CA PRO A 355 -7.11 -33.73 -16.12
C PRO A 355 -7.31 -32.68 -15.02
N TYR A 356 -6.60 -31.55 -15.06
CA TYR A 356 -6.71 -30.45 -14.10
C TYR A 356 -7.68 -29.34 -14.55
N HIS A 357 -8.23 -29.44 -15.76
CA HIS A 357 -9.04 -28.40 -16.39
C HIS A 357 -10.20 -27.94 -15.50
N ASP A 358 -11.06 -28.87 -15.08
CA ASP A 358 -12.32 -28.53 -14.41
C ASP A 358 -12.09 -27.88 -13.03
N ALA A 359 -11.11 -28.36 -12.27
CA ALA A 359 -10.76 -27.78 -10.98
C ALA A 359 -10.19 -26.35 -11.12
N LEU A 360 -9.34 -26.11 -12.13
CA LEU A 360 -8.79 -24.78 -12.42
C LEU A 360 -9.87 -23.83 -12.95
N HIS A 361 -10.73 -24.28 -13.85
CA HIS A 361 -11.86 -23.52 -14.38
C HIS A 361 -12.82 -23.08 -13.26
N GLN A 362 -13.17 -24.03 -12.39
CA GLN A 362 -14.02 -23.77 -11.22
C GLN A 362 -13.39 -22.74 -10.27
N ALA A 363 -12.06 -22.80 -10.07
CA ALA A 363 -11.35 -21.79 -9.30
C ALA A 363 -11.46 -20.40 -9.96
N GLY A 364 -11.33 -20.33 -11.29
CA GLY A 364 -11.54 -19.12 -12.07
C GLY A 364 -12.92 -18.49 -11.86
N VAL A 365 -13.97 -19.30 -11.88
CA VAL A 365 -15.35 -18.84 -11.62
C VAL A 365 -15.50 -18.30 -10.19
N LEU A 366 -14.94 -18.99 -9.19
CA LEU A 366 -14.96 -18.52 -7.80
C LEU A 366 -14.20 -17.18 -7.64
N ILE A 367 -13.06 -17.03 -8.31
CA ILE A 367 -12.27 -15.78 -8.31
C ILE A 367 -13.10 -14.61 -8.86
N ALA A 368 -13.77 -14.80 -9.99
CA ALA A 368 -14.62 -13.75 -10.54
C ALA A 368 -15.77 -13.40 -9.60
N TYR A 369 -16.43 -14.40 -9.00
CA TYR A 369 -17.50 -14.20 -8.04
C TYR A 369 -17.06 -13.39 -6.80
N ILE A 370 -15.93 -13.72 -6.18
CA ILE A 370 -15.48 -13.01 -4.95
C ILE A 370 -15.07 -11.56 -5.24
N PHE A 371 -14.46 -11.28 -6.41
CA PHE A 371 -14.15 -9.91 -6.80
C PHE A 371 -15.40 -9.10 -7.15
N GLN A 372 -16.40 -9.72 -7.79
CA GLN A 372 -17.72 -9.08 -7.94
C GLN A 372 -18.35 -8.76 -6.58
N PHE A 373 -18.14 -9.61 -5.58
CA PHE A 373 -18.71 -9.38 -4.26
C PHE A 373 -18.07 -8.17 -3.58
N ILE A 374 -16.73 -8.06 -3.54
CA ILE A 374 -16.05 -7.00 -2.78
C ILE A 374 -15.92 -5.64 -3.51
N HIS A 375 -16.03 -5.64 -4.84
CA HIS A 375 -15.85 -4.43 -5.66
C HIS A 375 -17.03 -4.13 -6.58
N GLY A 376 -17.69 -5.17 -7.11
CA GLY A 376 -18.74 -5.02 -8.12
C GLY A 376 -20.12 -4.71 -7.54
N VAL A 377 -20.87 -5.76 -7.18
CA VAL A 377 -22.30 -5.68 -6.85
C VAL A 377 -22.56 -5.15 -5.44
N MET A 378 -21.67 -5.45 -4.50
CA MET A 378 -21.76 -5.01 -3.09
C MET A 378 -20.40 -4.44 -2.65
N PRO A 379 -19.97 -3.30 -3.24
CA PRO A 379 -18.66 -2.75 -2.94
C PRO A 379 -18.53 -2.52 -1.44
N ARG A 380 -17.37 -2.89 -0.89
CA ARG A 380 -17.09 -2.66 0.53
C ARG A 380 -17.23 -1.20 0.90
N THR A 381 -17.84 -0.97 2.05
CA THR A 381 -17.98 0.35 2.66
C THR A 381 -17.12 0.52 3.90
N ASP A 382 -16.69 -0.59 4.52
CA ASP A 382 -15.82 -0.60 5.70
C ASP A 382 -14.49 -1.33 5.38
N PRO A 383 -13.32 -0.75 5.69
CA PRO A 383 -12.03 -1.43 5.57
C PRO A 383 -11.85 -2.65 6.48
N ASP A 384 -12.61 -2.75 7.58
CA ASP A 384 -12.53 -3.86 8.54
C ASP A 384 -13.47 -5.03 8.18
N ASP A 385 -14.32 -4.88 7.16
CA ASP A 385 -15.19 -5.95 6.66
C ASP A 385 -14.36 -7.06 6.02
N ASN A 386 -14.59 -8.30 6.46
CA ASN A 386 -13.97 -9.50 5.90
C ASN A 386 -14.97 -10.33 5.10
N MET A 387 -14.51 -10.95 4.02
CA MET A 387 -15.32 -11.88 3.24
C MET A 387 -15.51 -13.17 4.03
N ILE A 388 -16.76 -13.66 4.09
CA ILE A 388 -17.04 -15.00 4.59
C ILE A 388 -16.39 -16.02 3.66
N PRO A 389 -15.55 -16.95 4.17
CA PRO A 389 -14.93 -17.99 3.35
C PRO A 389 -15.98 -18.72 2.52
N THR A 390 -15.70 -18.89 1.23
CA THR A 390 -16.67 -19.40 0.26
C THR A 390 -16.07 -20.53 -0.55
N SER A 391 -16.71 -21.70 -0.51
CA SER A 391 -16.39 -22.82 -1.40
C SER A 391 -17.27 -22.84 -2.63
N PHE A 392 -16.77 -23.46 -3.69
CA PHE A 392 -17.51 -23.65 -4.93
C PHE A 392 -17.27 -25.07 -5.50
N PRO A 393 -17.85 -26.11 -4.88
CA PRO A 393 -17.75 -27.48 -5.40
C PRO A 393 -18.53 -27.66 -6.73
N PRO A 394 -18.36 -28.79 -7.42
CA PRO A 394 -19.18 -29.18 -8.56
C PRO A 394 -20.68 -29.08 -8.24
N GLY A 395 -21.48 -28.58 -9.18
CA GLY A 395 -22.92 -28.32 -8.99
C GLY A 395 -23.31 -26.85 -8.90
N HIS A 396 -22.40 -25.93 -9.25
CA HIS A 396 -22.65 -24.49 -9.44
C HIS A 396 -23.29 -23.76 -8.23
N THR A 397 -23.01 -24.21 -7.01
CA THR A 397 -23.53 -23.58 -5.78
C THR A 397 -22.38 -23.06 -4.93
N PHE A 398 -22.44 -21.77 -4.57
CA PHE A 398 -21.50 -21.16 -3.63
C PHE A 398 -21.90 -21.50 -2.19
N ILE A 399 -20.95 -22.03 -1.41
CA ILE A 399 -21.16 -22.45 -0.02
C ILE A 399 -20.39 -21.51 0.89
N LYS A 400 -21.08 -20.75 1.74
CA LYS A 400 -20.48 -19.84 2.72
C LYS A 400 -20.21 -20.57 4.04
N HIS A 401 -19.02 -20.39 4.60
CA HIS A 401 -18.58 -21.05 5.85
C HIS A 401 -18.54 -20.05 7.00
N MET A 402 -19.57 -20.08 7.85
CA MET A 402 -19.73 -19.09 8.92
C MET A 402 -18.74 -19.28 10.08
N GLY A 403 -18.18 -20.47 10.29
CA GLY A 403 -17.14 -20.69 11.31
C GLY A 403 -15.73 -20.29 10.86
N GLY A 404 -15.59 -19.64 9.70
CA GLY A 404 -14.34 -19.04 9.27
C GLY A 404 -13.41 -19.99 8.49
N PRO A 405 -12.19 -19.52 8.17
CA PRO A 405 -11.29 -20.22 7.24
C PRO A 405 -10.88 -21.62 7.73
N ASP A 406 -10.66 -21.81 9.03
CA ASP A 406 -10.19 -23.08 9.58
C ASP A 406 -11.23 -24.19 9.43
N GLU A 407 -12.51 -23.89 9.70
CA GLU A 407 -13.61 -24.83 9.46
C GLU A 407 -13.69 -25.19 7.97
N ALA A 408 -13.65 -24.18 7.11
CA ALA A 408 -13.74 -24.36 5.67
C ALA A 408 -12.58 -25.21 5.12
N LEU A 409 -11.37 -25.00 5.62
CA LEU A 409 -10.17 -25.78 5.27
C LEU A 409 -10.29 -27.23 5.74
N ASN A 410 -10.79 -27.47 6.96
CA ASN A 410 -11.04 -28.81 7.47
C ASN A 410 -12.07 -29.56 6.62
N GLN A 411 -13.17 -28.90 6.21
CA GLN A 411 -14.16 -29.49 5.31
C GLN A 411 -13.57 -29.82 3.94
N LEU A 412 -12.72 -28.92 3.41
CA LEU A 412 -12.00 -29.12 2.16
C LEU A 412 -11.03 -30.32 2.25
N GLU A 413 -10.37 -30.53 3.38
CA GLU A 413 -9.48 -31.68 3.59
C GLU A 413 -10.26 -33.00 3.72
N GLN A 414 -11.33 -33.01 4.52
CA GLN A 414 -12.13 -34.23 4.78
C GLN A 414 -12.96 -34.68 3.58
N ASN A 415 -13.33 -33.76 2.69
CA ASN A 415 -14.19 -34.00 1.51
C ASN A 415 -15.39 -34.93 1.82
N PRO A 416 -16.26 -34.59 2.78
CA PRO A 416 -17.33 -35.48 3.25
C PRO A 416 -18.32 -35.85 2.14
N ASN A 417 -18.53 -34.94 1.20
CA ASN A 417 -19.44 -35.11 0.06
C ASN A 417 -18.79 -35.87 -1.12
N LYS A 418 -17.53 -36.28 -1.01
CA LYS A 418 -16.78 -37.04 -2.03
C LYS A 418 -16.81 -36.38 -3.41
N HIS A 419 -16.69 -35.06 -3.46
CA HIS A 419 -16.58 -34.35 -4.73
C HIS A 419 -15.28 -34.73 -5.45
N PRO A 420 -15.25 -34.75 -6.80
CA PRO A 420 -14.03 -35.00 -7.57
C PRO A 420 -12.99 -33.89 -7.40
N PHE A 421 -13.44 -32.66 -7.16
CA PHE A 421 -12.63 -31.51 -6.80
C PHE A 421 -13.48 -30.52 -5.99
N ASN A 422 -12.82 -29.58 -5.31
CA ASN A 422 -13.49 -28.46 -4.65
C ASN A 422 -12.51 -27.28 -4.56
N VAL A 423 -13.04 -26.08 -4.56
CA VAL A 423 -12.27 -24.83 -4.43
C VAL A 423 -12.81 -24.02 -3.25
N LEU A 424 -11.93 -23.36 -2.52
CA LEU A 424 -12.25 -22.53 -1.36
C LEU A 424 -11.51 -21.21 -1.48
N ALA A 425 -12.22 -20.10 -1.27
CA ALA A 425 -11.67 -18.76 -1.21
C ALA A 425 -11.87 -18.15 0.18
N TYR A 426 -10.84 -17.48 0.70
CA TYR A 426 -10.94 -16.59 1.85
C TYR A 426 -9.91 -15.47 1.75
N GLU A 427 -10.09 -14.41 2.54
CA GLU A 427 -9.18 -13.27 2.55
C GLU A 427 -8.01 -13.46 3.50
N MET A 428 -6.88 -12.93 3.08
CA MET A 428 -5.67 -12.84 3.87
C MET A 428 -4.82 -11.65 3.40
N TYR A 429 -3.64 -11.49 3.97
CA TYR A 429 -2.65 -10.54 3.48
C TYR A 429 -1.54 -11.25 2.71
N ALA A 430 -1.25 -10.81 1.50
CA ALA A 430 -0.01 -11.14 0.81
C ALA A 430 1.11 -10.26 1.37
N CYS A 431 2.19 -10.90 1.84
CA CYS A 431 3.35 -10.21 2.41
C CYS A 431 4.54 -10.39 1.48
N LEU A 432 4.50 -9.72 0.34
CA LEU A 432 5.55 -9.76 -0.67
C LEU A 432 6.78 -8.99 -0.16
N PRO A 433 8.00 -9.30 -0.64
CA PRO A 433 9.22 -8.64 -0.17
C PRO A 433 9.18 -7.10 -0.24
N HIS A 434 8.47 -6.56 -1.24
CA HIS A 434 8.38 -5.12 -1.49
C HIS A 434 7.07 -4.51 -1.00
N ILE A 435 6.07 -5.31 -0.60
CA ILE A 435 4.76 -4.78 -0.20
C ILE A 435 3.94 -5.79 0.62
N ARG A 436 3.21 -5.28 1.62
CA ARG A 436 2.07 -5.97 2.22
C ARG A 436 0.78 -5.42 1.64
N THR A 437 -0.11 -6.30 1.17
CA THR A 437 -1.38 -5.92 0.55
C THR A 437 -2.46 -6.97 0.81
N ASP A 438 -3.71 -6.59 0.61
CA ASP A 438 -4.84 -7.53 0.67
C ASP A 438 -4.70 -8.62 -0.40
N ALA A 439 -5.19 -9.82 -0.11
CA ALA A 439 -5.16 -10.92 -1.05
C ALA A 439 -6.28 -11.93 -0.80
N PHE A 440 -6.70 -12.61 -1.86
CA PHE A 440 -7.47 -13.84 -1.73
C PHE A 440 -6.55 -15.06 -1.74
N ALA A 441 -6.76 -15.96 -0.79
CA ALA A 441 -6.24 -17.32 -0.85
C ALA A 441 -7.31 -18.22 -1.47
N ILE A 442 -6.96 -18.87 -2.59
CA ILE A 442 -7.78 -19.86 -3.27
C ILE A 442 -7.12 -21.23 -3.10
N HIS A 443 -7.72 -22.09 -2.29
CA HIS A 443 -7.31 -23.48 -2.18
C HIS A 443 -8.05 -24.30 -3.22
N ILE A 444 -7.30 -24.93 -4.10
CA ILE A 444 -7.82 -25.81 -5.15
C ILE A 444 -7.47 -27.24 -4.75
N ARG A 445 -8.48 -28.08 -4.60
CA ARG A 445 -8.32 -29.52 -4.35
C ARG A 445 -8.92 -30.33 -5.48
N GLN A 446 -8.14 -31.27 -5.99
CA GLN A 446 -8.63 -32.36 -6.83
C GLN A 446 -8.30 -33.68 -6.13
N TYR A 447 -9.27 -34.59 -6.09
CA TYR A 447 -9.16 -35.86 -5.38
C TYR A 447 -9.06 -37.02 -6.38
N GLY A 448 -8.40 -38.11 -5.97
CA GLY A 448 -8.28 -39.33 -6.79
C GLY A 448 -6.95 -39.41 -7.56
N ALA A 449 -6.98 -39.99 -8.76
CA ALA A 449 -5.77 -40.37 -9.51
C ALA A 449 -4.89 -39.18 -9.93
N HIS A 450 -5.51 -38.03 -10.19
CA HIS A 450 -4.83 -36.77 -10.51
C HIS A 450 -4.98 -35.81 -9.33
N ALA A 451 -4.53 -36.23 -8.15
CA ALA A 451 -4.61 -35.42 -6.94
C ALA A 451 -3.87 -34.08 -7.14
N MET A 452 -4.51 -33.00 -6.71
CA MET A 452 -3.95 -31.65 -6.75
C MET A 452 -4.30 -30.93 -5.46
N ASN A 453 -3.30 -30.31 -4.85
CA ASN A 453 -3.39 -29.56 -3.61
C ASN A 453 -2.62 -28.25 -3.80
N LEU A 454 -3.32 -27.29 -4.41
CA LEU A 454 -2.75 -26.01 -4.80
C LEU A 454 -3.29 -24.90 -3.90
N GLN A 455 -2.42 -23.98 -3.53
CA GLN A 455 -2.82 -22.69 -2.98
C GLN A 455 -2.42 -21.59 -3.98
N LEU A 456 -3.42 -20.90 -4.52
CA LEU A 456 -3.26 -19.71 -5.35
C LEU A 456 -3.50 -18.48 -4.48
N ILE A 457 -2.60 -17.51 -4.54
CA ILE A 457 -2.74 -16.21 -3.89
C ILE A 457 -2.93 -15.14 -4.96
N ILE A 458 -3.94 -14.29 -4.78
CA ILE A 458 -4.26 -13.19 -5.68
C ILE A 458 -4.18 -11.88 -4.90
N PRO A 459 -3.03 -11.20 -4.94
CA PRO A 459 -2.89 -9.90 -4.29
C PRO A 459 -3.70 -8.83 -5.01
N TYR A 460 -4.21 -7.87 -4.26
CA TYR A 460 -4.89 -6.70 -4.79
C TYR A 460 -4.74 -5.49 -3.87
N PHE A 461 -4.91 -4.30 -4.43
CA PHE A 461 -5.22 -3.10 -3.64
C PHE A 461 -6.73 -3.03 -3.44
N SER A 462 -7.19 -2.88 -2.19
CA SER A 462 -8.60 -2.65 -1.90
C SER A 462 -9.05 -1.26 -2.36
N VAL A 463 -10.37 -1.04 -2.36
CA VAL A 463 -10.97 0.28 -2.68
C VAL A 463 -10.52 1.38 -1.73
N PHE A 464 -10.10 1.01 -0.51
CA PHE A 464 -9.61 1.92 0.53
C PHE A 464 -8.14 2.30 0.35
N ASP A 465 -7.36 1.50 -0.38
CA ASP A 465 -5.97 1.84 -0.71
C ASP A 465 -5.93 3.11 -1.57
N TYR A 466 -5.08 4.07 -1.20
CA TYR A 466 -4.97 5.34 -1.91
C TYR A 466 -4.62 5.15 -3.39
N ARG A 467 -3.90 4.08 -3.75
CA ARG A 467 -3.51 3.77 -5.13
C ARG A 467 -4.68 3.34 -6.02
N GLY A 468 -5.84 3.06 -5.40
CA GLY A 468 -7.04 2.60 -6.09
C GLY A 468 -7.06 1.08 -6.29
N PHE A 469 -8.26 0.56 -6.52
CA PHE A 469 -8.49 -0.88 -6.65
C PHE A 469 -7.78 -1.44 -7.88
N SER A 470 -6.95 -2.46 -7.67
CA SER A 470 -6.15 -3.12 -8.71
C SER A 470 -5.83 -4.55 -8.31
N ILE A 471 -5.98 -5.49 -9.24
CA ILE A 471 -5.70 -6.92 -9.04
C ILE A 471 -4.34 -7.23 -9.64
N PHE A 472 -3.43 -7.84 -8.87
CA PHE A 472 -2.08 -8.14 -9.34
C PHE A 472 -2.02 -9.52 -9.96
N GLN A 473 -0.87 -9.82 -10.56
CA GLN A 473 -0.51 -11.13 -11.06
C GLN A 473 -0.70 -12.21 -9.97
N PRO A 474 -1.53 -13.25 -10.17
CA PRO A 474 -1.59 -14.35 -9.20
C PRO A 474 -0.31 -15.18 -9.17
N TYR A 475 0.00 -15.73 -8.00
CA TYR A 475 1.06 -16.71 -7.78
C TYR A 475 0.54 -17.91 -7.01
N LEU A 476 1.18 -19.06 -7.14
CA LEU A 476 0.70 -20.33 -6.61
C LEU A 476 1.83 -21.19 -6.04
N ASN A 477 1.45 -21.97 -5.04
CA ASN A 477 2.31 -22.90 -4.32
C ASN A 477 1.69 -24.29 -4.34
N ALA A 478 2.52 -25.30 -4.59
CA ALA A 478 2.18 -26.67 -4.29
C ALA A 478 2.24 -26.88 -2.76
N CYS A 479 1.17 -27.44 -2.21
CA CYS A 479 1.07 -27.70 -0.77
C CYS A 479 1.53 -29.10 -0.37
N ASP A 480 1.84 -29.95 -1.35
CA ASP A 480 2.45 -31.27 -1.15
C ASP A 480 3.35 -31.68 -2.32
N ALA A 481 4.18 -32.71 -2.09
CA ALA A 481 5.16 -33.19 -3.06
C ALA A 481 4.52 -33.80 -4.32
N ILE A 482 3.30 -34.35 -4.19
CA ILE A 482 2.56 -34.92 -5.32
C ILE A 482 2.18 -33.80 -6.29
N THR A 483 1.62 -32.72 -5.77
CA THR A 483 1.27 -31.53 -6.55
C THR A 483 2.50 -30.87 -7.13
N ASP A 484 3.58 -30.74 -6.35
CA ASP A 484 4.83 -30.13 -6.82
C ASP A 484 5.40 -30.88 -8.03
N SER A 485 5.37 -32.21 -7.98
CA SER A 485 5.82 -33.06 -9.11
C SER A 485 4.93 -32.92 -10.36
N ALA A 486 3.65 -32.56 -10.19
CA ALA A 486 2.69 -32.35 -11.28
C ALA A 486 2.66 -30.91 -11.81
N MET A 487 3.43 -29.98 -11.22
CA MET A 487 3.39 -28.55 -11.54
C MET A 487 3.53 -28.22 -13.03
N PRO A 488 4.43 -28.85 -13.82
CA PRO A 488 4.51 -28.57 -15.25
C PRO A 488 3.19 -28.82 -16.01
N GLN A 489 2.47 -29.89 -15.66
CA GLN A 489 1.19 -30.22 -16.27
C GLN A 489 0.09 -29.27 -15.79
N ILE A 490 0.08 -28.91 -14.50
CA ILE A 490 -0.85 -27.93 -13.93
C ILE A 490 -0.66 -26.56 -14.60
N LEU A 491 0.58 -26.10 -14.75
CA LEU A 491 0.91 -24.83 -15.40
C LEU A 491 0.50 -24.82 -16.88
N SER A 492 0.67 -25.94 -17.60
CA SER A 492 0.18 -26.06 -18.98
C SER A 492 -1.34 -25.94 -19.11
N ALA A 493 -2.07 -26.25 -18.03
CA ALA A 493 -3.53 -26.17 -17.97
C ALA A 493 -4.06 -24.85 -17.39
N MET A 494 -3.18 -23.91 -17.02
CA MET A 494 -3.54 -22.70 -16.28
C MET A 494 -4.49 -21.76 -17.04
N GLN A 495 -4.55 -21.85 -18.37
CA GLN A 495 -5.51 -21.10 -19.17
C GLN A 495 -6.97 -21.39 -18.76
N ALA A 496 -7.27 -22.61 -18.30
CA ALA A 496 -8.60 -22.97 -17.80
C ALA A 496 -9.07 -22.06 -16.65
N LEU A 497 -8.15 -21.62 -15.78
CA LEU A 497 -8.46 -20.69 -14.69
C LEU A 497 -8.89 -19.32 -15.23
N PHE A 498 -8.17 -18.78 -16.21
CA PHE A 498 -8.53 -17.51 -16.83
C PHE A 498 -9.82 -17.61 -17.65
N ASP A 499 -10.06 -18.75 -18.31
CA ASP A 499 -11.31 -19.02 -19.01
C ASP A 499 -12.50 -19.05 -18.03
N GLY A 500 -12.33 -19.62 -16.83
CA GLY A 500 -13.32 -19.57 -15.77
C GLY A 500 -13.70 -18.15 -15.36
N ILE A 501 -12.70 -17.29 -15.20
CA ILE A 501 -12.90 -15.87 -14.89
C ILE A 501 -13.65 -15.16 -16.04
N ASN A 502 -13.14 -15.30 -17.27
CA ASN A 502 -13.70 -14.62 -18.44
C ASN A 502 -15.13 -15.07 -18.75
N ASN A 503 -15.42 -16.37 -18.63
CA ASN A 503 -16.76 -16.92 -18.87
C ASN A 503 -17.77 -16.37 -17.87
N PHE A 504 -17.38 -16.22 -16.60
CA PHE A 504 -18.25 -15.61 -15.60
C PHE A 504 -18.57 -14.15 -15.94
N GLU A 505 -17.58 -13.37 -16.41
CA GLU A 505 -17.78 -11.97 -16.77
C GLU A 505 -18.43 -11.75 -18.14
N THR A 506 -18.57 -12.78 -18.97
CA THR A 506 -19.05 -12.66 -20.36
C THR A 506 -20.44 -12.04 -20.45
N SER A 507 -21.35 -12.42 -19.54
CA SER A 507 -22.73 -11.90 -19.49
C SER A 507 -22.87 -10.56 -18.75
N LEU A 508 -21.79 -10.03 -18.16
CA LEU A 508 -21.84 -8.79 -17.38
C LEU A 508 -21.66 -7.55 -18.28
N PRO A 509 -22.31 -6.41 -17.97
CA PRO A 509 -22.00 -5.12 -18.57
C PRO A 509 -20.52 -4.76 -18.42
N ALA A 510 -19.96 -3.98 -19.35
CA ALA A 510 -18.54 -3.67 -19.40
C ALA A 510 -18.01 -3.04 -18.10
N GLU A 511 -18.77 -2.12 -17.51
CA GLU A 511 -18.46 -1.45 -16.24
C GLU A 511 -18.45 -2.40 -15.04
N ARG A 512 -19.09 -3.58 -15.15
CA ARG A 512 -19.11 -4.62 -14.11
C ARG A 512 -18.09 -5.73 -14.35
N LYS A 513 -17.27 -5.69 -15.39
CA LYS A 513 -16.21 -6.69 -15.61
C LYS A 513 -14.99 -6.37 -14.75
N VAL A 514 -15.03 -6.74 -13.47
CA VAL A 514 -14.05 -6.35 -12.44
C VAL A 514 -12.66 -6.85 -12.82
N TRP A 515 -12.52 -8.12 -13.21
CA TRP A 515 -11.22 -8.65 -13.62
C TRP A 515 -10.71 -7.93 -14.86
N ALA A 516 -11.53 -7.80 -15.91
CA ALA A 516 -11.13 -7.14 -17.15
C ALA A 516 -10.70 -5.67 -16.94
N ASN A 517 -11.34 -4.95 -16.02
CA ASN A 517 -11.08 -3.54 -15.77
C ASN A 517 -9.91 -3.28 -14.79
N HIS A 518 -9.60 -4.22 -13.90
CA HIS A 518 -8.69 -4.01 -12.79
C HIS A 518 -7.49 -4.96 -12.72
N TYR A 519 -7.45 -6.01 -13.55
CA TYR A 519 -6.29 -6.90 -13.60
C TYR A 519 -5.09 -6.23 -14.26
N GLN A 520 -4.06 -5.96 -13.45
CA GLN A 520 -2.83 -5.29 -13.84
C GLN A 520 -1.63 -6.19 -13.50
N PRO A 521 -1.32 -7.21 -14.32
CA PRO A 521 -0.26 -8.18 -14.02
C PRO A 521 1.15 -7.57 -13.94
N HIS A 522 1.35 -6.39 -14.51
CA HIS A 522 2.62 -5.67 -14.48
C HIS A 522 2.73 -4.69 -13.31
N LEU A 523 1.65 -4.49 -12.55
CA LEU A 523 1.66 -3.66 -11.36
C LEU A 523 2.33 -4.43 -10.22
N ASN A 524 3.47 -3.94 -9.74
CA ASN A 524 4.31 -4.59 -8.71
C ASN A 524 4.81 -6.00 -9.12
N PRO A 525 5.69 -6.10 -10.13
CA PRO A 525 6.16 -7.38 -10.63
C PRO A 525 6.91 -8.18 -9.57
N TYR A 526 6.72 -9.49 -9.59
CA TYR A 526 7.45 -10.39 -8.70
C TYR A 526 8.96 -10.38 -9.01
N PRO A 527 9.82 -10.49 -7.98
CA PRO A 527 11.24 -10.68 -8.21
C PRO A 527 11.52 -11.97 -8.98
N GLN A 528 12.64 -12.03 -9.72
CA GLN A 528 13.01 -13.19 -10.53
C GLN A 528 12.98 -14.53 -9.76
N GLY A 529 13.34 -14.54 -8.47
CA GLY A 529 13.33 -15.74 -7.62
C GLY A 529 11.94 -16.31 -7.26
N PHE A 530 10.86 -15.60 -7.57
CA PHE A 530 9.46 -16.01 -7.38
C PHE A 530 8.85 -16.70 -8.62
N ALA A 531 9.49 -16.57 -9.79
CA ALA A 531 8.94 -17.06 -11.05
C ALA A 531 9.75 -18.28 -11.52
N GLN A 532 9.46 -19.46 -10.98
CA GLN A 532 10.11 -20.71 -11.43
C GLN A 532 9.37 -21.38 -12.60
N ASN A 533 8.76 -20.58 -13.48
CA ASN A 533 8.00 -21.08 -14.62
C ASN A 533 8.89 -21.56 -15.75
#